data_AF-A0A7K4I709-F1
#
_entry.id   AF-A0A7K4I709-F1
#
_cell.length_a   1.000
_cell.length_b   1.000
_cell.length_c   1.000
_cell.angle_alpha   90.00
_cell.angle_beta   90.00
_cell.angle_gamma   90.00
#
_symmetry.space_group_name_H-M   'P 1'
#
loop_
_entity.id
_entity.type
_entity.pdbx_description
1 polymer ?
#
loop_
_entity_poly.entity_id
_entity_poly.type
_entity_poly.pdbx_seq_one_letter_code
_entity_poly.pdbx_strand_id
1 'polypeptide(L)'
;MGKSMIPFVINKIKDPDNVERFRVALSFEDAIHQPALSKEMIEIQEAYTKLIEKCKNQLKILKSNRKTRGDPLLKWHLADTLYGFIRLVEKRGFYFANSSKAVSRDLGISARQINYLIEFIRTFPEKKQVYQEISWDKYKEILDIKNSRLQEIVITKILNGDLKTREDIRKFKKLN
;
A
#
# COMPACT_ATOMS: atom_id res chain seq x y z
N MET A 1 -25.96 7.22 -9.59
CA MET A 1 -25.80 7.20 -8.12
C MET A 1 -24.69 6.21 -7.80
N GLY A 2 -23.58 6.66 -7.21
CA GLY A 2 -22.48 5.76 -6.85
C GLY A 2 -22.93 4.80 -5.76
N LYS A 3 -22.67 3.50 -5.93
CA LYS A 3 -22.96 2.49 -4.90
C LYS A 3 -22.14 2.85 -3.65
N SER A 4 -22.80 3.22 -2.56
CA SER A 4 -22.13 3.51 -1.28
C SER A 4 -21.40 2.24 -0.81
N MET A 5 -20.10 2.36 -0.53
CA MET A 5 -19.32 1.23 -0.03
C MET A 5 -19.44 1.13 1.50
N ILE A 6 -19.46 -0.08 2.01
CA ILE A 6 -19.55 -0.33 3.46
C ILE A 6 -18.14 -0.19 4.07
N PRO A 7 -17.91 0.77 4.97
CA PRO A 7 -16.62 0.92 5.61
C PRO A 7 -16.38 -0.21 6.62
N PHE A 8 -15.17 -0.75 6.63
CA PHE A 8 -14.73 -1.70 7.65
C PHE A 8 -13.34 -1.35 8.19
N VAL A 9 -13.07 -1.83 9.39
CA VAL A 9 -11.76 -1.76 10.03
C VAL A 9 -11.26 -3.16 10.38
N ILE A 10 -9.95 -3.35 10.37
CA ILE A 10 -9.31 -4.57 10.88
C ILE A 10 -8.61 -4.29 12.20
N ASN A 11 -9.03 -5.03 13.21
CA ASN A 11 -8.44 -5.07 14.54
C ASN A 11 -7.62 -6.34 14.71
N LYS A 12 -6.62 -6.26 15.57
CA LYS A 12 -5.86 -7.42 16.03
C LYS A 12 -6.29 -7.66 17.47
N ILE A 13 -6.91 -8.81 17.72
CA ILE A 13 -7.49 -9.15 19.02
C ILE A 13 -6.76 -10.38 19.53
N LYS A 14 -6.49 -10.41 20.84
CA LYS A 14 -6.00 -11.59 21.53
C LYS A 14 -7.21 -12.35 22.07
N ASP A 15 -7.46 -13.52 21.53
CA ASP A 15 -8.56 -14.37 22.00
C ASP A 15 -8.21 -14.99 23.37
N PRO A 16 -9.19 -15.55 24.12
CA PRO A 16 -8.95 -16.14 25.44
C PRO A 16 -7.92 -17.28 25.45
N ASP A 17 -7.71 -17.92 24.31
CA ASP A 17 -6.68 -18.93 24.05
C ASP A 17 -5.26 -18.33 23.88
N ASN A 18 -5.10 -17.02 24.11
CA ASN A 18 -3.89 -16.24 23.89
C ASN A 18 -3.43 -16.16 22.42
N VAL A 19 -4.25 -16.61 21.46
CA VAL A 19 -3.93 -16.53 20.03
C VAL A 19 -4.35 -15.16 19.50
N GLU A 20 -3.44 -14.48 18.79
CA GLU A 20 -3.77 -13.23 18.11
C GLU A 20 -4.46 -13.52 16.77
N ARG A 21 -5.67 -12.98 16.59
CA ARG A 21 -6.46 -13.11 15.36
C ARG A 21 -6.84 -11.74 14.81
N PHE A 22 -7.01 -11.66 13.49
CA PHE A 22 -7.55 -10.47 12.83
C PHE A 22 -9.08 -10.54 12.82
N ARG A 23 -9.71 -9.44 13.24
CA ARG A 23 -11.17 -9.30 13.27
C ARG A 23 -11.59 -8.09 12.45
N VAL A 24 -12.52 -8.31 11.53
CA VAL A 24 -13.19 -7.24 10.79
C VAL A 24 -14.29 -6.68 11.67
N ALA A 25 -14.40 -5.37 11.73
CA ALA A 25 -15.51 -4.67 12.39
C ALA A 25 -16.13 -3.66 11.43
N LEU A 26 -17.46 -3.57 11.49
CA LEU A 26 -18.32 -2.66 10.74
C LEU A 26 -19.01 -1.69 11.71
N SER A 27 -19.73 -0.70 11.17
CA SER A 27 -20.66 0.05 12.01
C SER A 27 -21.79 -0.86 12.50
N PHE A 28 -22.39 -0.51 13.64
CA PHE A 28 -23.52 -1.28 14.20
C PHE A 28 -24.74 -1.25 13.28
N GLU A 29 -24.99 -0.11 12.62
CA GLU A 29 -26.04 0.07 11.62
C GLU A 29 -25.87 -0.89 10.44
N ASP A 30 -24.67 -0.96 9.87
CA ASP A 30 -24.36 -1.88 8.76
C ASP A 30 -24.52 -3.36 9.17
N ALA A 31 -24.13 -3.70 10.41
CA ALA A 31 -24.21 -5.05 10.93
C ALA A 31 -25.67 -5.52 11.16
N ILE A 32 -26.55 -4.62 11.60
CA ILE A 32 -27.98 -4.93 11.80
C ILE A 32 -28.69 -5.10 10.46
N HIS A 33 -28.44 -4.20 9.51
CA HIS A 33 -29.20 -4.16 8.27
C HIS A 33 -28.83 -5.28 7.29
N GLN A 34 -27.70 -5.96 7.47
CA GLN A 34 -27.23 -6.98 6.54
C GLN A 34 -26.59 -8.20 7.24
N PRO A 35 -27.37 -9.11 7.83
CA PRO A 35 -26.88 -10.34 8.49
C PRO A 35 -26.04 -11.25 7.57
N ALA A 36 -26.27 -11.16 6.25
CA ALA A 36 -25.51 -11.87 5.23
C ALA A 36 -24.02 -11.45 5.14
N LEU A 37 -23.63 -10.32 5.72
CA LEU A 37 -22.23 -9.84 5.73
C LEU A 37 -21.31 -10.72 6.58
N SER A 38 -21.84 -11.56 7.47
CA SER A 38 -21.04 -12.43 8.34
C SER A 38 -20.06 -13.32 7.57
N LYS A 39 -20.51 -13.94 6.47
CA LYS A 39 -19.65 -14.75 5.59
C LYS A 39 -18.58 -13.90 4.91
N GLU A 40 -18.95 -12.73 4.39
CA GLU A 40 -18.02 -11.83 3.70
C GLU A 40 -16.94 -11.31 4.65
N MET A 41 -17.30 -10.99 5.90
CA MET A 41 -16.36 -10.59 6.95
C MET A 41 -15.33 -11.69 7.24
N ILE A 42 -15.77 -12.96 7.36
CA ILE A 42 -14.88 -14.10 7.56
C ILE A 42 -13.90 -14.21 6.39
N GLU A 43 -14.39 -14.14 5.15
CA GLU A 43 -13.54 -14.20 3.96
C GLU A 43 -12.53 -13.03 3.89
N ILE A 44 -12.94 -11.82 4.27
CA ILE A 44 -12.04 -10.65 4.34
C ILE A 44 -10.94 -10.88 5.40
N GLN A 45 -11.27 -11.43 6.57
CA GLN A 45 -10.29 -11.75 7.61
C GLN A 45 -9.25 -12.78 7.13
N GLU A 46 -9.71 -13.85 6.47
CA GLU A 46 -8.82 -14.87 5.92
C GLU A 46 -7.93 -14.31 4.81
N ALA A 47 -8.51 -13.53 3.90
CA ALA A 47 -7.76 -12.85 2.83
C ALA A 47 -6.73 -11.87 3.39
N TYR A 48 -7.06 -11.13 4.46
CA TYR A 48 -6.12 -10.24 5.13
C TYR A 48 -5.00 -11.01 5.83
N THR A 49 -5.30 -12.16 6.44
CA THR A 49 -4.29 -13.03 7.06
C THR A 49 -3.27 -13.49 6.02
N LYS A 50 -3.75 -14.00 4.89
CA LYS A 50 -2.92 -14.41 3.74
C LYS A 50 -2.12 -13.24 3.16
N LEU A 51 -2.71 -12.04 3.11
CA LEU A 51 -2.02 -10.81 2.69
C LEU A 51 -0.82 -10.53 3.60
N ILE A 52 -1.04 -10.51 4.92
CA ILE A 52 0.02 -10.18 5.89
C ILE A 52 1.17 -11.18 5.82
N GLU A 53 0.89 -12.48 5.67
CA GLU A 53 1.91 -13.50 5.46
C GLU A 53 2.74 -13.27 4.19
N LYS A 54 2.07 -13.03 3.06
CA LYS A 54 2.75 -12.73 1.78
C LYS A 54 3.64 -11.49 1.89
N CYS A 55 3.09 -10.41 2.44
CA CYS A 55 3.82 -9.16 2.65
C CYS A 55 5.01 -9.33 3.59
N LYS A 56 4.89 -10.10 4.68
CA LYS A 56 6.01 -10.42 5.59
C LYS A 56 7.12 -11.15 4.86
N ASN A 57 6.80 -12.10 3.98
CA ASN A 57 7.79 -12.82 3.19
C ASN A 57 8.50 -11.90 2.18
N GLN A 58 7.76 -11.04 1.47
CA GLN A 58 8.35 -10.01 0.60
C GLN A 58 9.25 -9.03 1.39
N LEU A 59 8.83 -8.64 2.60
CA LEU A 59 9.63 -7.77 3.48
C LEU A 59 10.93 -8.42 3.96
N LYS A 60 10.96 -9.73 4.19
CA LYS A 60 12.22 -10.45 4.50
C LYS A 60 13.23 -10.28 3.36
N ILE A 61 12.79 -10.42 2.12
CA ILE A 61 13.64 -10.22 0.92
C ILE A 61 14.15 -8.77 0.86
N LEU A 62 13.26 -7.79 1.05
CA LEU A 62 13.60 -6.35 1.06
C LEU A 62 14.55 -5.94 2.19
N LYS A 63 14.54 -6.67 3.31
CA LYS A 63 15.40 -6.38 4.47
C LYS A 63 16.77 -7.07 4.40
N SER A 64 16.95 -8.02 3.47
CA SER A 64 18.14 -8.88 3.39
C SER A 64 19.44 -8.10 3.12
N ASN A 65 19.41 -7.04 2.29
CA ASN A 65 20.58 -6.21 2.04
C ASN A 65 20.20 -4.81 1.54
N ARG A 66 21.21 -3.95 1.34
CA ARG A 66 21.00 -2.56 0.89
C ARG A 66 20.45 -2.46 -0.54
N LYS A 67 20.87 -3.35 -1.43
CA LYS A 67 20.42 -3.38 -2.84
C LYS A 67 18.93 -3.68 -2.91
N THR A 68 18.47 -4.74 -2.26
CA THR A 68 17.05 -5.11 -2.25
C THR A 68 16.19 -4.09 -1.51
N ARG A 69 16.71 -3.44 -0.47
CA ARG A 69 15.99 -2.39 0.26
C ARG A 69 15.60 -1.19 -0.63
N GLY A 70 16.48 -0.83 -1.56
CA GLY A 70 16.31 0.27 -2.50
C GLY A 70 15.69 -0.12 -3.85
N ASP A 71 15.45 -1.41 -4.09
CA ASP A 71 14.97 -1.94 -5.36
C ASP A 71 13.51 -1.56 -5.62
N PRO A 72 13.22 -0.73 -6.64
CA PRO A 72 11.86 -0.25 -6.91
C PRO A 72 10.92 -1.36 -7.41
N LEU A 73 11.43 -2.41 -8.07
CA LEU A 73 10.60 -3.51 -8.56
C LEU A 73 10.12 -4.39 -7.41
N LEU A 74 10.98 -4.64 -6.42
CA LEU A 74 10.55 -5.35 -5.20
C LEU A 74 9.54 -4.52 -4.38
N LYS A 75 9.68 -3.19 -4.36
CA LYS A 75 8.67 -2.29 -3.74
C LYS A 75 7.36 -2.31 -4.50
N TRP A 76 7.41 -2.29 -5.83
CA TRP A 76 6.23 -2.39 -6.68
C TRP A 76 5.48 -3.69 -6.43
N HIS A 77 6.19 -4.82 -6.36
CA HIS A 77 5.57 -6.11 -6.10
C HIS A 77 4.93 -6.20 -4.71
N LEU A 78 5.54 -5.58 -3.69
CA LEU A 78 4.91 -5.44 -2.37
C LEU A 78 3.66 -4.55 -2.42
N ALA A 79 3.73 -3.44 -3.14
CA ALA A 79 2.61 -2.51 -3.32
C ALA A 79 1.44 -3.16 -4.07
N ASP A 80 1.70 -3.90 -5.15
CA ASP A 80 0.68 -4.61 -5.92
C ASP A 80 0.01 -5.72 -5.10
N THR A 81 0.77 -6.48 -4.30
CA THR A 81 0.19 -7.46 -3.36
C THR A 81 -0.78 -6.79 -2.38
N LEU A 82 -0.37 -5.67 -1.79
CA LEU A 82 -1.19 -4.90 -0.84
C LEU A 82 -2.44 -4.32 -1.50
N TYR A 83 -2.27 -3.70 -2.66
CA TYR A 83 -3.36 -3.05 -3.38
C TYR A 83 -4.30 -4.05 -4.06
N GLY A 84 -3.81 -5.25 -4.37
CA GLY A 84 -4.62 -6.39 -4.79
C GLY A 84 -5.70 -6.73 -3.76
N PHE A 85 -5.37 -6.72 -2.46
CA PHE A 85 -6.36 -6.90 -1.40
C PHE A 85 -7.36 -5.74 -1.34
N ILE A 86 -6.89 -4.49 -1.46
CA ILE A 86 -7.78 -3.32 -1.48
C ILE A 86 -8.78 -3.41 -2.63
N ARG A 87 -8.31 -3.70 -3.85
CA ARG A 87 -9.19 -3.91 -5.02
C ARG A 87 -10.16 -5.08 -4.83
N LEU A 88 -9.72 -6.16 -4.18
CA LEU A 88 -10.57 -7.33 -3.89
C LEU A 88 -11.75 -6.93 -2.99
N VAL A 89 -11.51 -6.17 -1.93
CA VAL A 89 -12.58 -5.75 -1.00
C VAL A 89 -13.47 -4.66 -1.61
N GLU A 90 -12.91 -3.73 -2.38
CA GLU A 90 -13.67 -2.71 -3.10
C GLU A 90 -14.63 -3.33 -4.13
N LYS A 91 -14.19 -4.38 -4.86
CA LYS A 91 -15.05 -5.14 -5.78
C LYS A 91 -16.22 -5.83 -5.08
N ARG A 92 -16.08 -6.13 -3.79
CA ARG A 92 -17.13 -6.71 -2.94
C ARG A 92 -18.03 -5.64 -2.30
N GLY A 93 -17.78 -4.35 -2.58
CA GLY A 93 -18.58 -3.24 -2.05
C GLY A 93 -18.11 -2.72 -0.69
N PHE A 94 -16.88 -3.04 -0.29
CA PHE A 94 -16.32 -2.62 0.99
C PHE A 94 -15.20 -1.58 0.86
N TYR A 95 -15.03 -0.77 1.89
CA TYR A 95 -13.95 0.21 2.01
C TYR A 95 -13.09 -0.06 3.25
N PHE A 96 -11.78 -0.29 3.06
CA PHE A 96 -10.86 -0.59 4.16
C PHE A 96 -10.37 0.69 4.86
N ALA A 97 -11.17 1.18 5.81
CA ALA A 97 -11.05 2.52 6.37
C ALA A 97 -9.75 2.78 7.15
N ASN A 98 -9.23 1.78 7.87
CA ASN A 98 -8.00 1.91 8.67
C ASN A 98 -6.77 1.22 8.03
N SER A 99 -6.78 1.01 6.71
CA SER A 99 -5.77 0.24 5.97
C SER A 99 -4.32 0.58 6.35
N SER A 100 -3.93 1.85 6.30
CA SER A 100 -2.56 2.26 6.63
C SER A 100 -2.16 1.96 8.07
N LYS A 101 -3.08 2.12 9.03
CA LYS A 101 -2.82 1.86 10.46
C LYS A 101 -2.75 0.35 10.74
N ALA A 102 -3.71 -0.42 10.23
CA ALA A 102 -3.77 -1.87 10.42
C ALA A 102 -2.54 -2.55 9.81
N VAL A 103 -2.25 -2.26 8.53
CA VAL A 103 -1.11 -2.88 7.84
C VAL A 103 0.23 -2.43 8.46
N SER A 104 0.36 -1.17 8.85
CA SER A 104 1.55 -0.67 9.55
C SER A 104 1.86 -1.45 10.82
N ARG A 105 0.85 -1.65 11.67
CA ARG A 105 0.94 -2.48 12.89
C ARG A 105 1.38 -3.91 12.55
N ASP A 106 0.74 -4.53 11.55
CA ASP A 106 0.88 -5.96 11.31
C ASP A 106 2.15 -6.35 10.53
N LEU A 107 2.71 -5.41 9.77
CA LEU A 107 3.97 -5.57 9.04
C LEU A 107 5.19 -4.97 9.77
N GLY A 108 4.98 -4.17 10.81
CA GLY A 108 6.07 -3.50 11.53
C GLY A 108 6.82 -2.47 10.66
N ILE A 109 6.10 -1.76 9.80
CA ILE A 109 6.62 -0.64 8.99
C ILE A 109 5.74 0.58 9.19
N SER A 110 6.26 1.80 8.99
CA SER A 110 5.49 3.01 9.30
C SER A 110 4.28 3.19 8.36
N ALA A 111 3.21 3.77 8.87
CA ALA A 111 2.02 4.11 8.08
C ALA A 111 2.37 4.99 6.87
N ARG A 112 3.38 5.87 7.00
CA ARG A 112 3.92 6.65 5.88
C ARG A 112 4.50 5.76 4.77
N GLN A 113 5.21 4.69 5.11
CA GLN A 113 5.69 3.74 4.10
C GLN A 113 4.52 3.00 3.42
N ILE A 114 3.46 2.65 4.17
CA ILE A 114 2.25 2.05 3.58
C ILE A 114 1.60 3.02 2.59
N ASN A 115 1.44 4.29 2.97
CA ASN A 115 0.89 5.31 2.08
C ASN A 115 1.73 5.46 0.81
N TYR A 116 3.06 5.50 0.91
CA TYR A 116 3.91 5.53 -0.28
C TYR A 116 3.73 4.31 -1.18
N LEU A 117 3.57 3.10 -0.62
CA LEU A 117 3.32 1.89 -1.43
C LEU A 117 1.97 1.97 -2.15
N ILE A 118 0.91 2.42 -1.46
CA ILE A 118 -0.42 2.60 -2.07
C ILE A 118 -0.39 3.66 -3.17
N GLU A 119 0.26 4.80 -2.93
CA GLU A 119 0.40 5.83 -3.96
C GLU A 119 1.29 5.35 -5.12
N PHE A 120 2.33 4.56 -4.83
CA PHE A 120 3.22 4.04 -5.87
C PHE A 120 2.50 3.19 -6.90
N ILE A 121 1.64 2.26 -6.48
CA ILE A 121 0.88 1.41 -7.41
C ILE A 121 -0.28 2.16 -8.08
N ARG A 122 -0.79 3.23 -7.47
CA ARG A 122 -1.78 4.12 -8.12
C ARG A 122 -1.14 4.95 -9.23
N THR A 123 0.08 5.44 -9.02
CA THR A 123 0.84 6.23 -10.02
C THR A 123 1.44 5.34 -11.10
N PHE A 124 1.94 4.15 -10.75
CA PHE A 124 2.56 3.20 -11.67
C PHE A 124 1.83 1.85 -11.62
N PRO A 125 0.60 1.76 -12.15
CA PRO A 125 -0.24 0.56 -12.06
C PRO A 125 0.34 -0.66 -12.77
N GLU A 126 1.21 -0.46 -13.76
CA GLU A 126 1.86 -1.55 -14.50
C GLU A 126 3.36 -1.61 -14.20
N LYS A 127 3.88 -2.84 -14.02
CA LYS A 127 5.31 -3.07 -13.76
C LYS A 127 6.22 -2.41 -14.79
N LYS A 128 5.79 -2.34 -16.06
CA LYS A 128 6.57 -1.73 -17.17
C LYS A 128 6.79 -0.22 -17.02
N GLN A 129 6.03 0.44 -16.14
CA GLN A 129 6.17 1.87 -15.84
C GLN A 129 7.20 2.13 -14.72
N VAL A 130 7.76 1.07 -14.13
CA VAL A 130 8.77 1.17 -13.06
C VAL A 130 10.17 1.00 -13.65
N TYR A 131 10.99 2.02 -13.50
CA TYR A 131 12.38 2.06 -13.92
C TYR A 131 13.29 1.56 -12.80
N GLN A 132 14.05 0.50 -13.07
CA GLN A 132 14.93 -0.13 -12.07
C GLN A 132 16.12 0.76 -11.69
N GLU A 133 16.49 1.69 -12.57
CA GLU A 133 17.54 2.69 -12.43
C GLU A 133 17.17 3.76 -11.39
N ILE A 134 15.88 3.93 -11.10
CA ILE A 134 15.38 4.90 -10.13
C ILE A 134 15.21 4.22 -8.78
N SER A 135 16.08 4.55 -7.82
CA SER A 135 15.99 3.98 -6.47
C SER A 135 14.68 4.35 -5.77
N TRP A 136 14.23 3.49 -4.85
CA TRP A 136 13.01 3.74 -4.06
C TRP A 136 12.97 5.10 -3.36
N ASP A 137 14.11 5.60 -2.90
CA ASP A 137 14.17 6.91 -2.25
C ASP A 137 13.87 8.06 -3.20
N LYS A 138 14.25 7.95 -4.48
CA LYS A 138 13.88 8.93 -5.51
C LYS A 138 12.40 8.82 -5.86
N TYR A 139 11.87 7.59 -5.95
CA TYR A 139 10.44 7.39 -6.16
C TYR A 139 9.58 8.07 -5.09
N LYS A 140 9.96 8.03 -3.81
CA LYS A 140 9.24 8.78 -2.77
C LYS A 140 9.20 10.29 -3.04
N GLU A 141 10.31 10.87 -3.50
CA GLU A 141 10.34 12.31 -3.82
C GLU A 141 9.48 12.64 -5.05
N ILE A 142 9.39 11.73 -6.03
CA ILE A 142 8.50 11.81 -7.20
C ILE A 142 7.03 11.72 -6.77
N LEU A 143 6.68 10.77 -5.90
CA LEU A 143 5.31 10.59 -5.40
C LEU A 143 4.81 11.77 -4.57
N ASP A 144 5.71 12.54 -3.97
CA ASP A 144 5.38 13.79 -3.29
C ASP A 144 5.03 14.94 -4.27
N ILE A 145 5.14 14.75 -5.59
CA ILE A 145 4.75 15.71 -6.63
C ILE A 145 3.30 15.42 -7.04
N LYS A 146 2.41 16.41 -6.88
CA LYS A 146 0.97 16.23 -7.21
C LYS A 146 0.66 16.29 -8.71
N ASN A 147 1.49 16.96 -9.50
CA ASN A 147 1.28 17.15 -10.93
C ASN A 147 1.94 16.00 -11.72
N SER A 148 1.15 15.21 -12.43
CA SER A 148 1.62 14.04 -13.20
C SER A 148 2.62 14.42 -14.30
N ARG A 149 2.40 15.52 -15.02
CA ARG A 149 3.34 16.01 -16.04
C ARG A 149 4.69 16.36 -15.41
N LEU A 150 4.69 16.96 -14.23
CA LEU A 150 5.93 17.27 -13.51
C LEU A 150 6.62 16.00 -13.01
N GLN A 151 5.88 14.96 -12.63
CA GLN A 151 6.45 13.64 -12.31
C GLN A 151 7.19 13.05 -13.51
N GLU A 152 6.57 13.05 -14.71
CA GLU A 152 7.17 12.56 -15.95
C GLU A 152 8.46 13.32 -16.33
N ILE A 153 8.45 14.64 -16.16
CA ILE A 153 9.64 15.48 -16.38
C ILE A 153 10.76 15.06 -15.42
N VAL A 154 10.46 14.88 -14.13
CA VAL A 154 11.45 14.48 -13.13
C VAL A 154 12.01 13.09 -13.44
N ILE A 155 11.16 12.13 -13.82
CA ILE A 155 11.58 10.79 -14.23
C ILE A 155 12.56 10.88 -15.40
N THR A 156 12.19 11.61 -16.46
CA THR A 156 13.02 11.80 -17.65
C THR A 156 14.38 12.41 -17.29
N LYS A 157 14.39 13.44 -16.43
CA LYS A 157 15.62 14.06 -15.94
C LYS A 157 16.49 13.14 -15.10
N ILE A 158 15.91 12.25 -14.31
CA ILE A 158 16.68 11.23 -13.57
C ILE A 158 17.32 10.25 -14.54
N LEU A 159 16.57 9.76 -15.54
CA LEU A 159 17.05 8.79 -16.53
C LEU A 159 18.16 9.36 -17.42
N ASN A 160 18.08 10.65 -17.76
CA ASN A 160 19.12 11.37 -18.50
C ASN A 160 20.35 11.72 -17.64
N GLY A 161 20.29 11.54 -16.32
CA GLY A 161 21.39 11.88 -15.40
C GLY A 161 21.43 13.34 -14.96
N ASP A 162 20.44 14.16 -15.31
CA ASP A 162 20.30 15.56 -14.87
C ASP A 162 20.01 15.67 -13.36
N LEU A 163 19.25 14.70 -12.82
CA LEU A 163 18.89 14.64 -11.39
C LEU A 163 19.45 13.37 -10.74
N LYS A 164 20.62 13.51 -10.09
CA LYS A 164 21.39 12.36 -9.58
C LYS A 164 21.02 12.01 -8.16
N THR A 165 20.73 12.99 -7.32
CA THR A 165 20.49 12.82 -5.89
C THR A 165 19.05 13.16 -5.50
N ARG A 166 18.66 12.85 -4.25
CA ARG A 166 17.34 13.26 -3.72
C ARG A 166 17.28 14.78 -3.56
N GLU A 167 18.40 15.39 -3.19
CA GLU A 167 18.55 16.82 -3.01
C GLU A 167 18.33 17.56 -4.33
N ASP A 168 18.80 17.02 -5.45
CA ASP A 168 18.55 17.59 -6.78
C ASP A 168 17.05 17.62 -7.10
N ILE A 169 16.34 16.50 -6.84
CA ILE A 169 14.89 16.40 -7.04
C ILE A 169 14.16 17.43 -6.14
N ARG A 170 14.56 17.54 -4.87
CA ARG A 170 13.96 18.50 -3.93
C ARG A 170 14.20 19.96 -4.34
N LYS A 171 15.39 20.28 -4.84
CA LYS A 171 15.70 21.62 -5.38
C LYS A 171 14.83 21.91 -6.59
N PHE A 172 14.75 20.97 -7.54
CA PHE A 172 13.91 21.09 -8.72
C PHE A 172 12.43 21.34 -8.37
N LYS A 173 11.90 20.60 -7.39
CA LYS A 173 10.52 20.76 -6.86
C LYS A 173 10.25 22.10 -6.18
N LYS A 174 11.27 22.83 -5.73
CA LYS A 174 11.08 24.17 -5.11
C LYS A 174 11.03 25.28 -6.15
N LEU A 175 11.53 25.02 -7.35
CA LEU A 175 11.62 25.98 -8.45
C LEU A 175 10.42 25.91 -9.39
N ASN A 176 9.55 24.90 -9.24
CA ASN A 176 8.40 24.59 -10.09
C ASN A 176 7.22 24.15 -9.22
#